data_AF-A0A4Y7PSH5-F1
#
_entry.id   AF-A0A4Y7PSH5-F1
#
_cell.length_a   1.000
_cell.length_b   1.000
_cell.length_c   1.000
_cell.angle_alpha   90.00
_cell.angle_beta   90.00
_cell.angle_gamma   90.00
#
_symmetry.space_group_name_H-M   'P 1'
#
loop_
_entity.id
_entity.type
_entity.pdbx_description
1 polymer ?
#
loop_
_entity_poly.entity_id
_entity_poly.type
_entity_poly.pdbx_seq_one_letter_code
_entity_poly.pdbx_strand_id
1 'polypeptide(L)'
;IPLIESQRKNTPNILSKPVILGVVSQVLGRGTTYPTWWSIFVSSGGARRTPEESLGSEIDQYDAEGALLAILLGYIVPALTSTMSKSSGWTLTWFIYPITVSFLRSAYTRLRLRFSGPPKDIQKSYDLGYKITMLSYAIGFIYAAIPHIAVLVPRLPHPDMLRALLGVDFSVPEDRDTPFTKVVYHAIQWDAVVTFVGSLVATLSFSRSKYESLKITVWNIASVLIFGTGASLTGVWAWRE
;
A
#
# COMPACT_ATOMS: atom_id res chain seq x y z
N ILE A 1 0.44 -2.14 -2.93
CA ILE A 1 0.39 -1.23 -4.10
C ILE A 1 1.72 -1.19 -4.86
N PRO A 2 2.84 -0.61 -4.35
CA PRO A 2 4.06 -0.47 -5.16
C PRO A 2 4.64 -1.80 -5.68
N LEU A 3 4.57 -2.86 -4.86
CA LEU A 3 4.99 -4.20 -5.27
C LEU A 3 4.19 -4.75 -6.46
N ILE A 4 2.88 -4.54 -6.48
CA ILE A 4 2.02 -5.04 -7.56
C ILE A 4 2.29 -4.23 -8.83
N GLU A 5 2.35 -2.90 -8.69
CA GLU A 5 2.63 -2.00 -9.81
C GLU A 5 3.98 -2.30 -10.47
N SER A 6 5.00 -2.65 -9.68
CA SER A 6 6.32 -2.99 -10.21
C SER A 6 6.34 -4.28 -11.05
N GLN A 7 5.27 -5.08 -11.03
CA GLN A 7 5.15 -6.28 -11.86
C GLN A 7 4.67 -5.97 -13.28
N ARG A 8 4.15 -4.76 -13.51
CA ARG A 8 3.71 -4.38 -14.84
C ARG A 8 4.89 -4.27 -15.79
N LYS A 9 4.70 -4.76 -17.00
CA LYS A 9 5.62 -4.49 -18.11
C LYS A 9 5.63 -2.99 -18.43
N ASN A 10 6.74 -2.52 -19.00
CA ASN A 10 6.96 -1.11 -19.37
C ASN A 10 6.90 -0.11 -18.19
N THR A 11 7.14 -0.60 -16.97
CA THR A 11 7.24 0.25 -15.79
C THR A 11 8.62 0.93 -15.75
N PRO A 12 8.70 2.26 -15.51
CA PRO A 12 9.97 2.95 -15.34
C PRO A 12 10.91 2.25 -14.34
N ASN A 13 12.21 2.24 -14.64
CA ASN A 13 13.22 1.47 -13.88
C ASN A 13 13.24 1.71 -12.37
N ILE A 14 12.83 2.91 -11.91
CA ILE A 14 12.75 3.23 -10.49
C ILE A 14 11.49 2.66 -9.84
N LEU A 15 10.37 2.61 -10.57
CA LEU A 15 9.09 2.07 -10.12
C LEU A 15 9.09 0.53 -10.15
N SER A 16 9.93 -0.08 -11.00
CA SER A 16 10.09 -1.54 -11.07
C SER A 16 10.88 -2.14 -9.90
N LYS A 17 11.45 -1.31 -9.01
CA LYS A 17 12.29 -1.75 -7.88
C LYS A 17 11.67 -1.39 -6.52
N PRO A 18 10.57 -2.06 -6.12
CA PRO A 18 9.83 -1.74 -4.89
C PRO A 18 10.67 -2.00 -3.62
N VAL A 19 11.71 -2.84 -3.70
CA VAL A 19 12.65 -3.06 -2.60
C VAL A 19 13.40 -1.78 -2.23
N ILE A 20 13.81 -0.99 -3.22
CA ILE A 20 14.54 0.27 -2.99
C ILE A 20 13.61 1.23 -2.27
N LEU A 21 12.38 1.38 -2.78
CA LEU A 21 11.35 2.19 -2.12
C LEU A 21 11.13 1.76 -0.67
N GLY A 22 10.97 0.46 -0.43
CA GLY A 22 10.76 -0.07 0.91
C GLY A 22 11.93 0.20 1.85
N VAL A 23 13.17 -0.07 1.41
CA VAL A 23 14.39 0.19 2.21
C VAL A 23 14.56 1.69 2.49
N VAL A 24 14.43 2.53 1.48
CA VAL A 24 14.51 3.99 1.65
C VAL A 24 13.43 4.48 2.61
N SER A 25 12.21 3.93 2.55
CA SER A 25 11.13 4.29 3.48
C SER A 25 11.39 3.88 4.93
N GLN A 26 12.24 2.87 5.19
CA GLN A 26 12.64 2.53 6.55
C GLN A 26 13.63 3.54 7.14
N VAL A 27 14.41 4.22 6.29
CA VAL A 27 15.45 5.19 6.71
C VAL A 27 14.92 6.61 6.75
N LEU A 28 14.23 7.05 5.70
CA LEU A 28 13.75 8.43 5.54
C LEU A 28 12.30 8.64 6.00
N GLY A 29 11.61 7.57 6.40
CA GLY A 29 10.18 7.58 6.67
C GLY A 29 9.33 7.45 5.40
N ARG A 30 8.07 7.06 5.58
CA ARG A 30 7.12 6.89 4.47
C ARG A 30 6.56 8.23 4.02
N GLY A 31 6.49 9.22 4.90
CA GLY A 31 5.98 10.56 4.65
C GLY A 31 6.79 11.30 3.58
N THR A 32 8.09 11.03 3.48
CA THR A 32 8.93 11.57 2.39
C THR A 32 8.90 10.65 1.17
N THR A 33 9.00 9.35 1.41
CA THR A 33 9.25 8.34 0.37
C THR A 33 8.02 8.10 -0.52
N TYR A 34 6.82 8.05 0.05
CA TYR A 34 5.59 7.79 -0.70
C TYR A 34 5.18 8.97 -1.59
N PRO A 35 5.15 10.24 -1.13
CA PRO A 35 4.86 11.37 -2.02
C PRO A 35 5.85 11.47 -3.19
N THR A 36 7.13 11.17 -2.94
CA THR A 36 8.14 11.10 -4.01
C THR A 36 7.80 10.00 -5.01
N TRP A 37 7.50 8.79 -4.54
CA TRP A 37 7.09 7.68 -5.41
C TRP A 37 5.82 8.00 -6.20
N TRP A 38 4.82 8.59 -5.56
CA TRP A 38 3.58 9.03 -6.20
C TRP A 38 3.85 10.06 -7.29
N SER A 39 4.72 11.03 -7.04
CA SER A 39 5.10 12.05 -8.03
C SER A 39 5.75 11.41 -9.26
N ILE A 40 6.63 10.43 -9.05
CA ILE A 40 7.27 9.68 -10.15
C ILE A 40 6.22 8.83 -10.88
N PHE A 41 5.36 8.14 -10.14
CA PHE A 41 4.30 7.29 -10.70
C PHE A 41 3.34 8.10 -11.58
N VAL A 42 2.87 9.23 -11.09
CA VAL A 42 1.96 10.13 -11.81
C VAL A 42 2.64 10.74 -13.03
N SER A 43 3.86 11.29 -12.87
CA SER A 43 4.59 11.91 -13.98
C SER A 43 4.99 10.90 -15.08
N SER A 44 5.14 9.62 -14.74
CA SER A 44 5.38 8.56 -15.72
C SER A 44 4.16 8.17 -16.58
N GLY A 45 2.99 8.76 -16.31
CA GLY A 45 1.73 8.39 -16.98
C GLY A 45 1.07 7.13 -16.43
N GLY A 46 1.71 6.43 -15.48
CA GLY A 46 1.16 5.21 -14.86
C GLY A 46 -0.20 5.41 -14.20
N ALA A 47 -0.49 6.62 -13.72
CA ALA A 47 -1.74 6.96 -13.06
C ALA A 47 -2.98 6.96 -13.97
N ARG A 48 -2.83 7.17 -15.29
CA ARG A 48 -3.96 7.43 -16.21
C ARG A 48 -4.04 6.52 -17.41
N ARG A 49 -3.35 5.37 -17.41
CA ARG A 49 -3.30 4.48 -18.58
C ARG A 49 -4.69 4.15 -19.09
N THR A 50 -4.95 4.50 -20.35
CA THR A 50 -6.11 4.02 -21.13
C THR A 50 -6.04 2.50 -21.32
N PRO A 51 -7.15 1.82 -21.63
CA PRO A 51 -7.10 0.42 -22.03
C PRO A 51 -6.07 0.17 -23.13
N GLU A 52 -6.00 1.07 -24.11
CA GLU A 52 -5.04 1.02 -25.21
C GLU A 52 -3.58 1.21 -24.75
N GLU A 53 -3.31 2.17 -23.86
CA GLU A 53 -1.98 2.36 -23.26
C GLU A 53 -1.60 1.25 -22.26
N SER A 54 -2.59 0.51 -21.76
CA SER A 54 -2.39 -0.60 -20.85
C SER A 54 -2.03 -1.90 -21.58
N LEU A 55 -2.30 -1.98 -22.89
CA LEU A 55 -1.96 -3.13 -23.73
C LEU A 55 -0.46 -3.41 -23.66
N GLY A 56 -0.12 -4.65 -23.31
CA GLY A 56 1.27 -5.08 -23.12
C GLY A 56 1.89 -4.66 -21.79
N SER A 57 1.15 -4.01 -20.89
CA SER A 57 1.55 -3.66 -19.51
C SER A 57 0.87 -4.52 -18.43
N GLU A 58 0.20 -5.59 -18.84
CA GLU A 58 -0.53 -6.51 -17.98
C GLU A 58 0.42 -7.29 -17.07
N ILE A 59 -0.11 -7.69 -15.91
CA ILE A 59 0.57 -8.55 -14.96
C ILE A 59 0.19 -9.99 -15.31
N ASP A 60 1.17 -10.85 -15.61
CA ASP A 60 0.89 -12.26 -15.85
C ASP A 60 0.57 -13.01 -14.55
N GLN A 61 0.00 -14.21 -14.71
CA GLN A 61 -0.41 -15.05 -13.60
C GLN A 61 0.71 -15.29 -12.59
N TYR A 62 1.95 -15.58 -13.03
CA TYR A 62 3.02 -16.00 -12.13
C TYR A 62 3.53 -14.83 -11.29
N ASP A 63 3.62 -13.65 -11.89
CA ASP A 63 3.99 -12.43 -11.16
C ASP A 63 2.88 -11.98 -10.19
N ALA A 64 1.59 -12.14 -10.56
CA ALA A 64 0.48 -11.88 -9.66
C ALA A 64 0.45 -12.87 -8.47
N GLU A 65 0.62 -14.17 -8.73
CA GLU A 65 0.73 -15.22 -7.69
C GLU A 65 1.90 -14.91 -6.73
N GLY A 66 3.07 -14.57 -7.28
CA GLY A 66 4.26 -14.23 -6.52
C GLY A 66 4.09 -12.97 -5.67
N ALA A 67 3.44 -11.94 -6.21
CA ALA A 67 3.13 -10.72 -5.47
C ALA A 67 2.15 -10.99 -4.32
N LEU A 68 1.08 -11.77 -4.57
CA LEU A 68 0.13 -12.14 -3.53
C LEU A 68 0.80 -12.92 -2.39
N LEU A 69 1.59 -13.95 -2.72
CA LEU A 69 2.31 -14.74 -1.73
C LEU A 69 3.28 -13.89 -0.92
N ALA A 70 4.01 -12.99 -1.59
CA ALA A 70 4.92 -12.08 -0.93
C ALA A 70 4.22 -11.09 0.00
N ILE A 71 3.03 -10.59 -0.36
CA ILE A 71 2.22 -9.73 0.50
C ILE A 71 1.75 -10.51 1.74
N LEU A 72 1.24 -11.72 1.55
CA LEU A 72 0.73 -12.54 2.65
C LEU A 72 1.84 -12.89 3.64
N LEU A 73 2.93 -13.48 3.16
CA LEU A 73 3.98 -14.04 4.01
C LEU A 73 5.05 -13.02 4.40
N GLY A 74 5.37 -12.07 3.52
CA GLY A 74 6.42 -11.09 3.74
C GLY A 74 5.94 -9.80 4.42
N TYR A 75 4.63 -9.52 4.40
CA TYR A 75 4.08 -8.29 4.97
C TYR A 75 2.97 -8.55 6.00
N ILE A 76 1.87 -9.20 5.62
CA ILE A 76 0.70 -9.35 6.50
C ILE A 76 1.02 -10.20 7.73
N VAL A 77 1.59 -11.39 7.54
CA VAL A 77 1.94 -12.27 8.67
C VAL A 77 2.90 -11.61 9.65
N PRO A 78 4.06 -11.03 9.23
CA PRO A 78 4.95 -10.31 10.14
C PRO A 78 4.27 -9.14 10.87
N ALA A 79 3.41 -8.38 10.18
CA ALA A 79 2.72 -7.25 10.78
C ALA A 79 1.73 -7.69 11.88
N LEU A 80 0.93 -8.73 11.62
CA LEU A 80 0.01 -9.29 12.60
C LEU A 80 0.77 -9.86 13.79
N THR A 81 1.85 -10.61 13.56
CA THR A 81 2.63 -11.18 14.67
C THR A 81 3.33 -10.10 15.49
N SER A 82 3.83 -9.03 14.86
CA SER A 82 4.41 -7.88 15.57
C SER A 82 3.38 -7.19 16.46
N THR A 83 2.17 -6.93 15.95
CA THR A 83 1.10 -6.27 16.71
C THR A 83 0.57 -7.14 17.86
N MET A 84 0.50 -8.46 17.69
CA MET A 84 0.01 -9.38 18.73
C MET A 84 1.04 -9.72 19.81
N SER A 85 2.31 -9.92 19.43
CA SER A 85 3.34 -10.44 20.35
C SER A 85 3.93 -9.40 21.29
N LYS A 86 3.86 -8.10 20.94
CA LYS A 86 4.53 -6.99 21.64
C LYS A 86 6.04 -7.22 21.87
N SER A 87 6.66 -8.15 21.14
CA SER A 87 8.07 -8.51 21.28
C SER A 87 8.94 -7.67 20.35
N SER A 88 10.09 -7.21 20.87
CA SER A 88 11.07 -6.43 20.12
C SER A 88 11.67 -7.20 18.93
N GLY A 89 11.72 -8.53 19.00
CA GLY A 89 12.22 -9.37 17.89
C GLY A 89 11.39 -9.24 16.62
N TRP A 90 10.07 -9.14 16.74
CA TRP A 90 9.19 -8.96 15.58
C TRP A 90 9.28 -7.56 14.97
N THR A 91 9.62 -6.56 15.76
CA THR A 91 9.93 -5.20 15.26
C THR A 91 11.15 -5.22 14.34
N LEU A 92 12.18 -6.04 14.64
CA LEU A 92 13.35 -6.18 13.76
C LEU A 92 12.97 -6.87 12.44
N THR A 93 12.08 -7.87 12.47
CA THR A 93 11.55 -8.49 11.25
C THR A 93 10.85 -7.45 10.35
N TRP A 94 10.24 -6.43 10.95
CA TRP A 94 9.64 -5.33 10.19
C TRP A 94 10.70 -4.52 9.45
N PHE A 95 11.84 -4.18 10.05
CA PHE A 95 12.89 -3.43 9.34
C PHE A 95 13.37 -4.11 8.04
N ILE A 96 13.39 -5.44 8.01
CA ILE A 96 13.83 -6.21 6.83
C ILE A 96 12.69 -6.62 5.89
N TYR A 97 11.43 -6.24 6.18
CA TYR A 97 10.27 -6.67 5.38
C TYR A 97 10.41 -6.34 3.88
N PRO A 98 10.99 -5.20 3.44
CA PRO A 98 11.12 -4.91 2.02
C PRO A 98 11.94 -5.96 1.27
N ILE A 99 12.97 -6.49 1.93
CA ILE A 99 13.87 -7.51 1.39
C ILE A 99 13.15 -8.85 1.36
N THR A 100 12.46 -9.24 2.43
CA THR A 100 11.75 -10.53 2.50
C THR A 100 10.62 -10.61 1.48
N VAL A 101 9.80 -9.57 1.35
CA VAL A 101 8.74 -9.47 0.32
C VAL A 101 9.34 -9.62 -1.09
N SER A 102 10.42 -8.90 -1.38
CA SER A 102 11.04 -8.92 -2.70
C SER A 102 11.70 -10.27 -3.01
N PHE A 103 12.31 -10.89 -2.01
CA PHE A 103 12.87 -12.23 -2.10
C PHE A 103 11.79 -13.27 -2.35
N LEU A 104 10.74 -13.32 -1.53
CA LEU A 104 9.64 -14.28 -1.65
C LEU A 104 8.97 -14.22 -3.02
N ARG A 105 8.67 -13.00 -3.50
CA ARG A 105 8.14 -12.79 -4.85
C ARG A 105 9.06 -13.38 -5.92
N SER A 106 10.33 -12.97 -5.89
CA SER A 106 11.31 -13.39 -6.90
C SER A 106 11.57 -14.90 -6.87
N ALA A 107 11.64 -15.48 -5.68
CA ALA A 107 11.79 -16.92 -5.48
C ALA A 107 10.57 -17.66 -6.05
N TYR A 108 9.34 -17.21 -5.72
CA TYR A 108 8.12 -17.82 -6.21
C TYR A 108 8.06 -17.80 -7.73
N THR A 109 8.18 -16.64 -8.38
CA THR A 109 8.10 -16.53 -9.85
C THR A 109 9.14 -17.42 -10.53
N ARG A 110 10.38 -17.46 -10.03
CA ARG A 110 11.45 -18.32 -10.60
C ARG A 110 11.16 -19.80 -10.43
N LEU A 111 10.69 -20.22 -9.25
CA LEU A 111 10.32 -21.62 -9.00
C LEU A 111 9.11 -22.01 -9.86
N ARG A 112 8.11 -21.13 -9.99
CA ARG A 112 6.92 -21.34 -10.82
C ARG A 112 7.30 -21.56 -12.28
N LEU A 113 8.12 -20.67 -12.85
CA LEU A 113 8.64 -20.82 -14.20
C LEU A 113 9.45 -22.11 -14.39
N ARG A 114 10.30 -22.47 -13.40
CA ARG A 114 11.14 -23.67 -13.48
C ARG A 114 10.32 -24.96 -13.49
N PHE A 115 9.27 -25.06 -12.67
CA PHE A 115 8.49 -26.29 -12.53
C PHE A 115 7.32 -26.39 -13.49
N SER A 116 6.69 -25.26 -13.86
CA SER A 116 5.50 -25.24 -14.71
C SER A 116 5.80 -24.85 -16.16
N GLY A 117 7.00 -24.32 -16.45
CA GLY A 117 7.33 -23.73 -17.75
C GLY A 117 6.64 -22.38 -17.98
N PRO A 118 6.93 -21.71 -19.10
CA PRO A 118 6.24 -20.47 -19.47
C PRO A 118 4.74 -20.73 -19.74
N PRO A 119 3.86 -19.74 -19.52
CA PRO A 119 2.44 -19.88 -19.85
C PRO A 119 2.23 -20.24 -21.32
N LYS A 120 1.49 -21.33 -21.58
CA LYS A 120 1.18 -21.78 -22.95
C LYS A 120 0.21 -20.85 -23.68
N ASP A 121 -0.71 -20.26 -22.91
CA ASP A 121 -1.71 -19.31 -23.37
C ASP A 121 -1.49 -17.99 -22.63
N ILE A 122 -1.01 -17.00 -23.37
CA ILE A 122 -0.63 -15.69 -22.83
C ILE A 122 -1.88 -14.94 -22.36
N GLN A 123 -2.98 -14.99 -23.13
CA GLN A 123 -4.20 -14.26 -22.79
C GLN A 123 -4.83 -14.81 -21.52
N LYS A 124 -4.95 -16.14 -21.43
CA LYS A 124 -5.45 -16.80 -20.22
C LYS A 124 -4.58 -16.49 -18.99
N SER A 125 -3.27 -16.37 -19.17
CA SER A 125 -2.36 -15.97 -18.09
C SER A 125 -2.65 -14.54 -17.61
N TYR A 126 -2.91 -13.59 -18.51
CA TYR A 126 -3.27 -12.23 -18.13
C TYR A 126 -4.64 -12.15 -17.43
N ASP A 127 -5.64 -12.88 -17.92
CA ASP A 127 -6.96 -12.92 -17.27
C ASP A 127 -6.88 -13.48 -15.84
N LEU A 128 -6.06 -14.51 -15.63
CA LEU A 128 -5.80 -15.05 -14.29
C LEU A 128 -4.97 -14.08 -13.44
N GLY A 129 -3.96 -13.43 -14.01
CA GLY A 129 -3.15 -12.41 -13.36
C GLY A 129 -3.99 -11.23 -12.85
N TYR A 130 -4.96 -10.76 -13.65
CA TYR A 130 -5.93 -9.75 -13.23
C TYR A 130 -6.77 -10.22 -12.04
N LYS A 131 -7.36 -11.42 -12.11
CA LYS A 131 -8.18 -11.97 -11.01
C LYS A 131 -7.41 -12.08 -9.69
N ILE A 132 -6.15 -12.53 -9.75
CA ILE A 132 -5.26 -12.67 -8.58
C ILE A 132 -4.84 -11.30 -8.05
N THR A 133 -4.61 -10.34 -8.95
CA THR A 133 -4.31 -8.94 -8.59
C THR A 133 -5.50 -8.30 -7.87
N MET A 134 -6.73 -8.47 -8.38
CA MET A 134 -7.96 -8.02 -7.72
C MET A 134 -8.18 -8.70 -6.36
N LEU A 135 -7.88 -10.00 -6.25
CA LEU A 135 -7.91 -10.71 -4.97
C LEU A 135 -6.89 -10.10 -3.98
N SER A 136 -5.70 -9.75 -4.45
CA SER A 136 -4.67 -9.09 -3.63
C SER A 136 -5.15 -7.74 -3.08
N TYR A 137 -5.88 -6.97 -3.90
CA TYR A 137 -6.51 -5.74 -3.42
C TYR A 137 -7.65 -6.00 -2.44
N ALA A 138 -8.51 -7.00 -2.68
CA ALA A 138 -9.55 -7.37 -1.72
C ALA A 138 -8.97 -7.76 -0.35
N ILE A 139 -7.91 -8.57 -0.33
CA ILE A 139 -7.19 -8.93 0.90
C ILE A 139 -6.57 -7.69 1.55
N GLY A 140 -5.91 -6.83 0.77
CA GLY A 140 -5.33 -5.59 1.28
C GLY A 140 -6.36 -4.63 1.88
N PHE A 141 -7.53 -4.53 1.26
CA PHE A 141 -8.67 -3.77 1.76
C PHE A 141 -9.14 -4.30 3.12
N ILE A 142 -9.41 -5.61 3.21
CA ILE A 142 -9.87 -6.26 4.44
C ILE A 142 -8.83 -6.11 5.56
N TYR A 143 -7.56 -6.38 5.24
CA TYR A 143 -6.45 -6.25 6.18
C TYR A 143 -6.31 -4.83 6.73
N ALA A 144 -6.50 -3.80 5.91
CA ALA A 144 -6.44 -2.41 6.35
C ALA A 144 -7.71 -1.97 7.12
N ALA A 145 -8.87 -2.46 6.71
CA ALA A 145 -10.16 -2.08 7.29
C ALA A 145 -10.37 -2.65 8.70
N ILE A 146 -9.95 -3.91 8.94
CA ILE A 146 -10.19 -4.57 10.24
C ILE A 146 -9.58 -3.78 11.41
N PRO A 147 -8.28 -3.40 11.41
CA PRO A 147 -7.70 -2.62 12.49
C PRO A 147 -8.36 -1.25 12.66
N HIS A 148 -8.73 -0.58 11.56
CA HIS A 148 -9.42 0.71 11.60
C HIS A 148 -10.78 0.59 12.30
N ILE A 149 -11.60 -0.37 11.89
CA ILE A 149 -12.92 -0.62 12.48
C ILE A 149 -12.78 -1.03 13.95
N ALA A 150 -11.80 -1.89 14.28
CA ALA A 150 -11.53 -2.31 15.65
C ALA A 150 -11.15 -1.14 16.58
N VAL A 151 -10.49 -0.11 16.04
CA VAL A 151 -10.17 1.12 16.78
C VAL A 151 -11.35 2.09 16.81
N LEU A 152 -12.06 2.25 15.70
CA LEU A 152 -13.13 3.23 15.53
C LEU A 152 -14.41 2.85 16.28
N VAL A 153 -14.90 1.61 16.13
CA VAL A 153 -16.21 1.18 16.64
C VAL A 153 -16.36 1.40 18.14
N PRO A 154 -15.40 1.00 19.00
CA PRO A 154 -15.50 1.25 20.43
C PRO A 154 -15.50 2.74 20.81
N ARG A 155 -15.06 3.62 19.89
CA ARG A 155 -14.91 5.06 20.12
C ARG A 155 -16.06 5.90 19.56
N LEU A 156 -16.97 5.31 18.78
CA LEU A 156 -18.15 5.98 18.23
C LEU A 156 -19.03 6.67 19.29
N PRO A 157 -19.22 6.13 20.51
CA PRO A 157 -20.05 6.77 21.53
C PRO A 157 -19.38 7.97 22.24
N HIS A 158 -18.07 8.18 22.05
CA HIS A 158 -17.33 9.20 22.80
C HIS A 158 -17.32 10.56 22.06
N PRO A 159 -17.42 11.69 22.79
CA PRO A 159 -17.40 13.03 22.19
C PRO A 159 -16.08 13.33 21.44
N ASP A 160 -14.99 12.65 21.81
CA ASP A 160 -13.70 12.74 21.15
C ASP A 160 -13.57 11.86 19.89
N MET A 161 -14.68 11.31 19.37
CA MET A 161 -14.69 10.43 18.19
C MET A 161 -13.93 11.04 17.02
N LEU A 162 -14.06 12.35 16.74
CA LEU A 162 -13.35 13.00 15.63
C LEU A 162 -11.83 13.04 15.84
N ARG A 163 -11.38 13.26 17.07
CA ARG A 163 -9.94 13.18 17.42
C ARG A 163 -9.45 11.74 17.32
N ALA A 164 -10.24 10.78 17.78
CA ALA A 164 -9.94 9.36 17.69
C ALA A 164 -9.92 8.81 16.25
N LEU A 165 -10.78 9.35 15.37
CA LEU A 165 -10.93 8.98 13.98
C LEU A 165 -9.70 9.35 13.15
N LEU A 166 -9.12 10.53 13.43
CA LEU A 166 -7.90 10.98 12.77
C LEU A 166 -6.66 10.48 13.50
N GLY A 167 -6.74 10.27 14.81
CA GLY A 167 -5.62 9.82 15.64
C GLY A 167 -4.43 10.79 15.62
N VAL A 168 -4.67 12.07 15.31
CA VAL A 168 -3.64 13.09 15.18
C VAL A 168 -3.63 13.98 16.42
N ASP A 169 -2.56 13.89 17.19
CA ASP A 169 -2.20 14.90 18.18
C ASP A 169 -1.42 16.03 17.49
N PHE A 170 -1.99 17.23 17.48
CA PHE A 170 -1.34 18.43 16.92
C PHE A 170 -0.48 19.16 17.94
N SER A 171 -0.47 18.73 19.21
CA SER A 171 0.36 19.36 20.23
C SER A 171 1.83 18.99 20.03
N VAL A 172 2.66 20.01 19.79
CA VAL A 172 4.10 19.82 19.68
C VAL A 172 4.66 19.50 21.07
N PRO A 173 5.45 18.43 21.25
CA PRO A 173 6.11 18.19 22.52
C PRO A 173 7.22 19.25 22.73
N GLU A 174 6.93 20.29 23.51
CA GLU A 174 7.81 21.46 23.69
C GLU A 174 8.71 21.40 24.94
N ASP A 175 8.41 20.53 25.90
CA ASP A 175 9.14 20.51 27.17
C ASP A 175 10.45 19.73 27.07
N ARG A 176 11.51 20.28 27.69
CA ARG A 176 12.83 19.65 27.81
C ARG A 176 12.79 18.29 28.51
N ASP A 177 11.76 18.08 29.33
CA ASP A 177 11.50 16.85 30.10
C ASP A 177 10.56 15.87 29.37
N THR A 178 10.17 16.16 28.12
CA THR A 178 9.33 15.25 27.33
C THR A 178 10.04 13.90 27.15
N PRO A 179 9.41 12.77 27.50
CA PRO A 179 9.99 11.46 27.25
C PRO A 179 10.29 11.25 25.76
N PHE A 180 11.48 10.72 25.44
CA PHE A 180 11.91 10.47 24.06
C PHE A 180 10.89 9.64 23.26
N THR A 181 10.22 8.68 23.91
CA THR A 181 9.18 7.85 23.30
C THR A 181 7.98 8.67 22.80
N LYS A 182 7.60 9.75 23.49
CA LYS A 182 6.53 10.65 23.07
C LYS A 182 6.95 11.47 21.84
N VAL A 183 8.20 11.91 21.80
CA VAL A 183 8.78 12.60 20.62
C VAL A 183 8.78 11.68 19.40
N VAL A 184 9.24 10.43 19.56
CA VAL A 184 9.25 9.42 18.49
C VAL A 184 7.82 9.11 18.01
N TYR A 185 6.87 8.95 18.92
CA TYR A 185 5.47 8.71 18.56
C TYR A 185 4.90 9.87 17.74
N HIS A 186 5.14 11.12 18.16
CA HIS A 186 4.70 12.31 17.43
C HIS A 186 5.32 12.38 16.02
N ALA A 187 6.62 12.04 15.88
CA ALA A 187 7.26 11.98 14.57
C ALA A 187 6.66 10.90 13.65
N ILE A 188 6.41 9.68 14.17
CA ILE A 188 5.78 8.59 13.42
C ILE A 188 4.34 8.95 13.01
N GLN A 189 3.61 9.63 13.88
CA GLN A 189 2.26 10.10 13.58
C GLN A 189 2.25 11.05 12.37
N TRP A 190 3.14 12.05 12.35
CA TRP A 190 3.23 12.98 11.21
C TRP A 190 3.76 12.30 9.94
N ASP A 191 4.70 11.36 10.04
CA ASP A 191 5.13 10.53 8.91
C ASP A 191 3.93 9.78 8.28
N ALA A 192 3.08 9.19 9.11
CA ALA A 192 1.86 8.52 8.67
C ALA A 192 0.84 9.48 8.05
N VAL A 193 0.59 10.64 8.68
CA VAL A 193 -0.32 11.66 8.15
C VAL A 193 0.10 12.13 6.76
N VAL A 194 1.37 12.48 6.58
CA VAL A 194 1.89 12.93 5.28
C VAL A 194 1.79 11.81 4.25
N THR A 195 2.13 10.57 4.63
CA THR A 195 1.99 9.39 3.76
C THR A 195 0.55 9.23 3.28
N PHE A 196 -0.41 9.28 4.20
CA PHE A 196 -1.82 9.03 3.92
C PHE A 196 -2.46 10.15 3.11
N VAL A 197 -2.31 11.40 3.55
CA VAL A 197 -2.86 12.56 2.83
C VAL A 197 -2.23 12.67 1.45
N GLY A 198 -0.90 12.55 1.35
CA GLY A 198 -0.20 12.58 0.07
C GLY A 198 -0.67 11.48 -0.88
N SER A 199 -0.91 10.27 -0.36
CA SER A 199 -1.45 9.16 -1.16
C SER A 199 -2.89 9.42 -1.61
N LEU A 200 -3.77 9.92 -0.73
CA LEU A 200 -5.16 10.23 -1.08
C LEU A 200 -5.23 11.32 -2.16
N VAL A 201 -4.43 12.39 -2.01
CA VAL A 201 -4.32 13.44 -3.02
C VAL A 201 -3.79 12.86 -4.34
N ALA A 202 -2.76 12.00 -4.28
CA ALA A 202 -2.21 11.38 -5.47
C ALA A 202 -3.23 10.52 -6.22
N THR A 203 -4.17 9.85 -5.54
CA THR A 203 -5.24 9.10 -6.23
C THR A 203 -6.16 9.95 -7.10
N LEU A 204 -6.25 11.27 -6.84
CA LEU A 204 -7.01 12.18 -7.71
C LEU A 204 -6.42 12.26 -9.13
N SER A 205 -5.12 11.96 -9.27
CA SER A 205 -4.48 11.86 -10.58
C SER A 205 -5.07 10.74 -11.45
N PHE A 206 -5.79 9.76 -10.88
CA PHE A 206 -6.40 8.67 -11.66
C PHE A 206 -7.63 9.13 -12.44
N SER A 207 -8.23 10.24 -12.03
CA SER A 207 -9.37 10.82 -12.73
C SER A 207 -8.98 11.34 -14.11
N ARG A 208 -9.84 11.05 -15.10
CA ARG A 208 -9.78 11.58 -16.47
C ARG A 208 -10.74 12.75 -16.68
N SER A 209 -11.68 12.96 -15.75
CA SER A 209 -12.64 14.05 -15.78
C SER A 209 -12.86 14.70 -14.41
N LYS A 210 -13.40 15.92 -14.38
CA LYS A 210 -13.79 16.60 -13.14
C LYS A 210 -14.80 15.78 -12.33
N TYR A 211 -15.70 15.08 -13.02
CA TYR A 211 -16.72 14.26 -12.39
C TYR A 211 -16.13 12.99 -11.74
N GLU A 212 -15.17 12.34 -12.40
CA GLU A 212 -14.42 11.24 -11.78
C GLU A 212 -13.59 11.72 -10.59
N SER A 213 -12.97 12.89 -10.68
CA SER A 213 -12.23 13.48 -9.57
C SER A 213 -13.13 13.70 -8.35
N LEU A 214 -14.36 14.19 -8.57
CA LEU A 214 -15.37 14.33 -7.52
C LEU A 214 -15.76 12.98 -6.93
N LYS A 215 -15.99 11.94 -7.75
CA LYS A 215 -16.29 10.58 -7.27
C LYS A 215 -15.17 10.01 -6.40
N ILE A 216 -13.91 10.13 -6.85
CA ILE A 216 -12.74 9.67 -6.07
C ILE A 216 -12.64 10.46 -4.77
N THR A 217 -12.91 11.77 -4.79
CA THR A 217 -12.89 12.61 -3.58
C THR A 217 -13.96 12.16 -2.58
N VAL A 218 -15.20 11.97 -3.04
CA VAL A 218 -16.31 11.49 -2.20
C VAL A 218 -16.01 10.10 -1.65
N TRP A 219 -15.48 9.20 -2.49
CA TRP A 219 -15.04 7.88 -2.05
C TRP A 219 -13.94 7.98 -0.98
N ASN A 220 -12.89 8.76 -1.21
CA ASN A 220 -11.80 8.91 -0.26
C ASN A 220 -12.31 9.44 1.08
N ILE A 221 -13.17 10.47 1.09
CA ILE A 221 -13.76 10.99 2.33
C ILE A 221 -14.59 9.91 3.02
N ALA A 222 -15.58 9.32 2.34
CA ALA A 222 -16.49 8.37 2.96
C ALA A 222 -15.78 7.08 3.42
N SER A 223 -14.90 6.53 2.58
CA SER A 223 -14.21 5.27 2.86
C SER A 223 -13.08 5.42 3.87
N VAL A 224 -12.39 6.58 3.96
CA VAL A 224 -11.45 6.85 5.07
C VAL A 224 -12.20 6.85 6.40
N LEU A 225 -13.39 7.45 6.46
CA LEU A 225 -14.19 7.47 7.69
C LEU A 225 -14.61 6.06 8.10
N ILE A 226 -15.11 5.26 7.16
CA ILE A 226 -15.71 3.95 7.45
C ILE A 226 -14.65 2.85 7.58
N PHE A 227 -13.69 2.81 6.67
CA PHE A 227 -12.74 1.70 6.48
C PHE A 227 -11.28 2.09 6.71
N GLY A 228 -10.99 3.39 6.88
CA GLY A 228 -9.62 3.89 7.06
C GLY A 228 -8.88 4.10 5.76
N THR A 229 -7.76 4.82 5.84
CA THR A 229 -7.01 5.27 4.65
C THR A 229 -6.43 4.13 3.81
N GLY A 230 -5.91 3.08 4.43
CA GLY A 230 -5.34 1.94 3.69
C GLY A 230 -6.36 1.22 2.80
N ALA A 231 -7.57 1.02 3.33
CA ALA A 231 -8.68 0.42 2.60
C ALA A 231 -9.20 1.35 1.51
N SER A 232 -9.37 2.65 1.81
CA SER A 232 -9.71 3.68 0.82
C SER A 232 -8.79 3.66 -0.39
N LEU A 233 -7.47 3.73 -0.14
CA LEU A 233 -6.46 3.73 -1.20
C LEU A 233 -6.49 2.46 -2.04
N THR A 234 -6.68 1.31 -1.40
CA THR A 234 -6.74 0.02 -2.09
C THR A 234 -8.02 -0.10 -2.92
N GLY A 235 -9.14 0.46 -2.46
CA GLY A 235 -10.39 0.55 -3.22
C GLY A 235 -10.24 1.42 -4.48
N VAL A 236 -9.63 2.60 -4.37
CA VAL A 236 -9.37 3.46 -5.55
C VAL A 236 -8.39 2.78 -6.51
N TRP A 237 -7.39 2.09 -5.96
CA TRP A 237 -6.44 1.36 -6.78
C TRP A 237 -7.10 0.19 -7.52
N ALA A 238 -7.99 -0.55 -6.87
CA ALA A 238 -8.76 -1.62 -7.52
C ALA A 238 -9.76 -1.09 -8.56
N TRP A 239 -10.33 0.11 -8.36
CA TRP A 239 -11.19 0.76 -9.35
C TRP A 239 -10.42 1.20 -10.61
N ARG A 240 -9.14 1.54 -10.45
CA ARG A 240 -8.27 1.93 -11.56
C ARG A 240 -7.90 0.76 -12.48
N GLU A 241 -7.93 -0.47 -11.95
CA GLU A 241 -7.60 -1.72 -12.65
C GLU A 241 -8.74 -2.21 -13.54
#